data_AF-A0A7Y2BUM4-F1
#
_entry.id   AF-A0A7Y2BUM4-F1
#
_cell.length_a   1.000
_cell.length_b   1.000
_cell.length_c   1.000
_cell.angle_alpha   90.00
_cell.angle_beta   90.00
_cell.angle_gamma   90.00
#
_symmetry.space_group_name_H-M   'P 1'
#
loop_
_entity.id
_entity.type
_entity.pdbx_description
1 polymer ?
#
loop_
_entity_poly.entity_id
_entity_poly.type
_entity_poly.pdbx_seq_one_letter_code
_entity_poly.pdbx_strand_id
1 'polypeptide(L)'
;MKDISTPQTDRDKTYSITQLCREFDVTPRTLRFYEQKGLLAPARRGWTRIFNYRDRARLQLILRGKRVGFSLEEIKEMLDLYKLRDGQMTQLTVASTKLRERLVALRQQRVEIDEAIADLERTCDIVDGMLKEKGADLAASA
;
A
#
# COMPACT_ATOMS: atom_id res chain seq x y z
N MET A 1 -18.74 18.14 35.44
CA MET A 1 -17.77 18.75 34.50
C MET A 1 -16.83 17.64 34.05
N LYS A 2 -16.85 17.27 32.76
CA LYS A 2 -15.95 16.25 32.20
C LYS A 2 -14.68 16.93 31.75
N ASP A 3 -13.54 16.47 32.26
CA ASP A 3 -12.21 16.92 31.86
C ASP A 3 -12.00 16.68 30.36
N ILE A 4 -11.96 17.78 29.60
CA ILE A 4 -11.54 17.81 28.21
C ILE A 4 -10.01 17.77 28.24
N SER A 5 -9.44 16.58 28.43
CA SER A 5 -8.03 16.36 28.14
C SER A 5 -7.84 16.34 26.62
N THR A 6 -7.54 17.52 26.08
CA THR A 6 -7.04 17.71 24.71
C THR A 6 -5.93 16.70 24.43
N PRO A 7 -5.98 15.87 23.36
CA PRO A 7 -4.86 14.99 23.04
C PRO A 7 -3.67 15.86 22.62
N GLN A 8 -2.64 15.90 23.46
CA GLN A 8 -1.40 16.60 23.18
C GLN A 8 -0.69 15.96 21.96
N THR A 9 -0.81 16.67 20.85
CA THR A 9 0.05 16.77 19.67
C THR A 9 1.28 15.85 19.57
N ASP A 10 1.13 14.70 18.91
CA ASP A 10 2.22 13.75 18.55
C ASP A 10 3.21 14.29 17.48
N ARG A 11 3.25 15.61 17.24
CA ARG A 11 4.06 16.23 16.16
C ARG A 11 5.54 16.34 16.49
N ASP A 12 5.89 16.34 17.77
CA ASP A 12 7.29 16.42 18.23
C ASP A 12 7.94 15.04 18.35
N LYS A 13 7.18 13.96 18.12
CA LYS A 13 7.70 12.60 18.18
C LYS A 13 8.66 12.31 17.03
N THR A 14 9.79 11.72 17.41
CA THR A 14 10.79 11.21 16.48
C THR A 14 10.85 9.70 16.51
N TYR A 15 11.26 9.11 15.39
CA TYR A 15 11.31 7.68 15.15
C TYR A 15 12.70 7.31 14.65
N SER A 16 13.22 6.19 15.14
CA SER A 16 14.38 5.52 14.56
C SER A 16 13.98 4.69 13.34
N ILE A 17 14.97 4.30 12.52
CA ILE A 17 14.77 3.38 11.41
C ILE A 17 14.12 2.06 11.87
N THR A 18 14.56 1.52 13.01
CA THR A 18 14.05 0.25 13.55
C THR A 18 12.59 0.35 13.98
N GLN A 19 12.20 1.49 14.57
CA GLN A 19 10.80 1.72 14.95
C GLN A 19 9.90 1.77 13.72
N LEU A 20 10.29 2.53 12.68
CA LEU A 20 9.50 2.59 11.43
C LEU A 20 9.48 1.24 10.70
N CYS A 21 10.59 0.50 10.69
CA CYS A 21 10.63 -0.84 10.12
C CYS A 21 9.62 -1.78 10.78
N ARG A 22 9.56 -1.80 12.12
CA ARG A 22 8.60 -2.62 12.87
C ARG A 22 7.16 -2.15 12.66
N GLU A 23 6.94 -0.85 12.65
CA GLU A 23 5.60 -0.28 12.54
C GLU A 23 4.97 -0.55 11.16
N PHE A 24 5.75 -0.41 10.09
CA PHE A 24 5.26 -0.51 8.72
C PHE A 24 5.56 -1.85 8.05
N ASP A 25 6.16 -2.78 8.78
CA ASP A 25 6.61 -4.08 8.26
C ASP A 25 7.50 -3.93 7.01
N VAL A 26 8.52 -3.10 7.13
CA VAL A 26 9.49 -2.83 6.05
C VAL A 26 10.91 -3.03 6.51
N THR A 27 11.78 -3.41 5.58
CA THR A 27 13.19 -3.60 5.89
C THR A 27 13.94 -2.25 6.01
N PRO A 28 15.07 -2.20 6.75
CA PRO A 28 15.95 -1.04 6.72
C PRO A 28 16.48 -0.72 5.32
N ARG A 29 16.61 -1.74 4.45
CA ARG A 29 16.99 -1.57 3.05
C ARG A 29 15.93 -0.76 2.30
N THR A 30 14.64 -1.04 2.52
CA THR A 30 13.52 -0.29 1.93
C THR A 30 13.55 1.18 2.32
N LEU A 31 13.73 1.49 3.61
CA LEU A 31 13.76 2.89 4.07
C LEU A 31 14.97 3.66 3.52
N ARG A 32 16.15 3.02 3.45
CA ARG A 32 17.34 3.62 2.79
C ARG A 32 17.12 3.84 1.30
N PHE A 33 16.43 2.92 0.63
CA PHE A 33 16.11 3.08 -0.79
C PHE A 33 15.16 4.27 -1.03
N TYR A 34 14.16 4.46 -0.16
CA TYR A 34 13.28 5.63 -0.24
C TYR A 34 14.01 6.94 0.06
N GLU A 35 14.95 6.95 1.02
CA GLU A 35 15.86 8.09 1.23
C GLU A 35 16.68 8.39 -0.04
N GLN A 36 17.30 7.38 -0.66
CA GLN A 36 18.09 7.54 -1.89
C GLN A 36 17.27 8.08 -3.06
N LYS A 37 15.98 7.71 -3.16
CA LYS A 37 15.05 8.24 -4.18
C LYS A 37 14.54 9.65 -3.84
N GLY A 38 14.93 10.22 -2.71
CA GLY A 38 14.51 11.54 -2.23
C GLY A 38 13.06 11.56 -1.75
N LEU A 39 12.48 10.40 -1.44
CA LEU A 39 11.12 10.28 -0.93
C LEU A 39 11.04 10.52 0.58
N LEU A 40 12.12 10.27 1.31
CA LEU A 40 12.26 10.56 2.73
C LEU A 40 13.52 11.39 2.95
N ALA A 41 13.51 12.27 3.94
CA ALA A 41 14.65 13.13 4.27
C ALA A 41 14.87 13.18 5.80
N PRO A 42 15.21 12.05 6.44
CA PRO A 42 15.43 12.01 7.88
C PRO A 42 16.61 12.91 8.28
N ALA A 43 16.52 13.51 9.46
CA ALA A 43 17.65 14.17 10.08
C ALA A 43 18.70 13.15 10.52
N ARG A 44 19.94 13.61 10.72
CA ARG A 44 21.03 12.79 11.27
C ARG A 44 21.43 13.30 12.65
N ARG A 45 21.59 12.36 13.59
CA ARG A 45 22.23 12.58 14.89
C ARG A 45 23.41 11.61 14.98
N GLY A 46 24.61 12.12 14.71
CA GLY A 46 25.79 11.29 14.46
C GLY A 46 25.55 10.35 13.28
N TRP A 47 25.71 9.04 13.51
CA TRP A 47 25.47 7.99 12.51
C TRP A 47 24.00 7.54 12.40
N THR A 48 23.13 8.05 13.28
CA THR A 48 21.74 7.58 13.39
C THR A 48 20.78 8.48 12.59
N ARG A 49 19.90 7.84 11.81
CA ARG A 49 18.76 8.50 11.14
C ARG A 49 17.62 8.71 12.12
N ILE A 50 17.12 9.93 12.17
CA ILE A 50 16.00 10.35 13.00
C ILE A 50 14.89 10.86 12.07
N PHE A 51 13.78 10.16 12.05
CA PHE A 51 12.59 10.49 11.28
C PHE A 51 11.62 11.27 12.17
N ASN A 52 11.04 12.34 11.67
CA ASN A 52 10.01 13.08 12.43
C ASN A 52 8.60 12.55 12.10
N TYR A 53 7.59 13.14 12.74
CA TYR A 53 6.18 12.82 12.47
C TYR A 53 5.80 12.96 10.98
N ARG A 54 6.34 13.95 10.25
CA ARG A 54 6.06 14.15 8.82
C ARG A 54 6.70 13.06 7.97
N ASP A 55 7.92 12.61 8.30
CA ASP A 55 8.56 11.50 7.61
C ASP A 55 7.75 10.20 7.77
N ARG A 56 7.24 9.94 8.98
CA ARG A 56 6.34 8.82 9.25
C ARG A 56 5.06 8.89 8.41
N ALA A 57 4.39 10.04 8.40
CA ALA A 57 3.20 10.24 7.58
C ALA A 57 3.49 10.07 6.08
N ARG A 58 4.64 10.58 5.61
CA ARG A 58 5.11 10.43 4.23
C ARG A 58 5.38 8.98 3.88
N LEU A 59 6.04 8.22 4.76
CA LEU A 59 6.24 6.78 4.61
C LEU A 59 4.91 6.03 4.48
N GLN A 60 3.92 6.35 5.32
CA GLN A 60 2.60 5.74 5.23
C GLN A 60 1.94 5.98 3.86
N LEU A 61 2.07 7.19 3.31
CA LEU A 61 1.54 7.52 1.97
C LEU A 61 2.28 6.78 0.86
N ILE A 62 3.62 6.69 0.93
CA ILE A 62 4.43 5.93 -0.03
C ILE A 62 3.96 4.48 -0.09
N LEU A 63 3.78 3.84 1.07
CA LEU A 63 3.38 2.44 1.14
C LEU A 63 1.96 2.22 0.62
N ARG A 64 1.03 3.14 0.90
CA ARG A 64 -0.33 3.10 0.33
C ARG A 64 -0.30 3.23 -1.19
N GLY A 65 0.47 4.18 -1.72
CA GLY A 65 0.65 4.38 -3.16
C GLY A 65 1.23 3.13 -3.85
N LYS A 66 2.26 2.52 -3.25
CA LYS A 66 2.85 1.27 -3.74
C LYS A 66 1.83 0.14 -3.76
N ARG A 67 1.03 -0.01 -2.70
CA ARG A 67 0.01 -1.08 -2.61
C ARG A 67 -1.02 -0.99 -3.72
N VAL A 68 -1.44 0.22 -4.08
CA VAL A 68 -2.41 0.40 -5.17
C VAL A 68 -1.76 0.40 -6.55
N GLY A 69 -0.43 0.27 -6.66
CA GLY A 69 0.27 0.05 -7.92
C GLY A 69 0.96 1.27 -8.53
N PHE A 70 1.12 2.37 -7.80
CA PHE A 70 1.93 3.49 -8.30
C PHE A 70 3.43 3.18 -8.27
N SER A 71 4.15 3.78 -9.21
CA SER A 71 5.62 3.86 -9.21
C SER A 71 6.11 4.81 -8.12
N LEU A 72 7.39 4.72 -7.77
CA LEU A 72 7.98 5.63 -6.77
C LEU A 72 8.08 7.07 -7.29
N GLU A 73 8.27 7.20 -8.59
CA GLU A 73 8.30 8.46 -9.32
C GLU A 73 6.93 9.17 -9.27
N GLU A 74 5.83 8.48 -9.58
CA GLU A 74 4.48 9.03 -9.44
C GLU A 74 4.13 9.39 -8.00
N ILE A 75 4.53 8.55 -7.04
CA ILE A 75 4.36 8.83 -5.61
C ILE A 75 5.12 10.10 -5.24
N LYS A 76 6.34 10.28 -5.73
CA LYS A 76 7.16 11.47 -5.46
C LYS A 76 6.48 12.72 -6.01
N GLU A 77 6.03 12.68 -7.26
CA GLU A 77 5.30 13.78 -7.90
C GLU A 77 4.08 14.17 -7.04
N MET A 78 3.22 13.21 -6.69
CA MET A 78 2.03 13.45 -5.86
C MET A 78 2.38 14.05 -4.48
N LEU A 79 3.46 13.57 -3.84
CA LEU A 79 3.90 14.04 -2.52
C LEU A 79 4.57 15.41 -2.53
N ASP A 80 5.12 15.84 -3.67
CA ASP A 80 5.74 17.16 -3.81
C ASP A 80 4.68 18.24 -4.12
N LEU A 81 3.52 17.88 -4.68
CA LEU A 81 2.35 18.78 -4.79
C LEU A 81 1.90 19.31 -3.42
N TYR A 82 1.98 18.47 -2.38
CA TYR A 82 1.62 18.86 -1.01
C TYR A 82 2.57 19.89 -0.38
N LYS A 83 3.80 20.03 -0.90
CA LYS A 83 4.76 21.05 -0.42
C LYS A 83 4.47 22.43 -1.00
N LEU A 84 3.88 22.47 -2.20
CA LEU A 84 3.43 23.69 -2.85
C LEU A 84 2.10 24.10 -2.23
N ARG A 85 2.17 24.81 -1.10
CA ARG A 85 1.02 25.41 -0.39
C ARG A 85 0.16 26.33 -1.25
N ASP A 86 0.59 26.63 -2.48
CA ASP A 86 -0.06 27.57 -3.39
C ASP A 86 -1.02 26.90 -4.38
N GLY A 87 -1.34 25.61 -4.18
CA GLY A 87 -2.52 25.00 -4.79
C GLY A 87 -2.59 25.18 -6.30
N GLN A 88 -1.52 24.83 -7.03
CA GLN A 88 -1.55 24.89 -8.48
C GLN A 88 -2.62 23.92 -8.98
N MET A 89 -3.79 24.44 -9.38
CA MET A 89 -4.96 23.69 -9.86
C MET A 89 -4.57 22.64 -10.91
N THR A 90 -3.60 22.96 -11.78
CA THR A 90 -3.02 22.04 -12.76
C THR A 90 -2.43 20.79 -12.11
N GLN A 91 -1.65 20.94 -11.04
CA GLN A 91 -1.02 19.82 -10.35
C GLN A 91 -2.04 18.91 -9.65
N LEU A 92 -3.01 19.52 -8.96
CA LEU A 92 -4.13 18.78 -8.35
C LEU A 92 -4.95 18.03 -9.41
N THR A 93 -5.14 18.64 -10.58
CA THR A 93 -5.84 18.02 -11.71
C THR A 93 -5.06 16.80 -12.21
N VAL A 94 -3.74 16.90 -12.42
CA VAL A 94 -2.91 15.75 -12.84
C VAL A 94 -2.96 14.62 -11.82
N ALA A 95 -2.81 14.92 -10.51
CA ALA A 95 -2.91 13.90 -9.48
C ALA A 95 -4.29 13.24 -9.44
N SER A 96 -5.36 14.03 -9.57
CA SER A 96 -6.74 13.53 -9.66
C SER A 96 -6.93 12.59 -10.84
N THR A 97 -6.39 12.94 -12.01
CA THR A 97 -6.43 12.08 -13.21
C THR A 97 -5.70 10.76 -12.98
N LYS A 98 -4.45 10.78 -12.50
CA LYS A 98 -3.67 9.55 -12.21
C LYS A 98 -4.39 8.63 -11.21
N LEU A 99 -5.01 9.21 -10.17
CA LEU A 99 -5.80 8.46 -9.20
C LEU A 99 -7.03 7.79 -9.84
N ARG A 100 -7.74 8.49 -10.72
CA ARG A 100 -8.91 7.94 -11.43
C ARG A 100 -8.51 6.84 -12.42
N GLU A 101 -7.46 7.04 -13.19
CA GLU A 101 -6.92 6.02 -14.11
C GLU A 101 -6.57 4.74 -13.34
N ARG A 102 -5.88 4.88 -12.20
CA ARG A 102 -5.53 3.72 -11.39
C ARG A 102 -6.75 3.04 -10.77
N LEU A 103 -7.76 3.81 -10.36
CA LEU A 103 -9.03 3.26 -9.88
C LEU A 103 -9.77 2.47 -10.95
N VAL A 104 -9.83 2.97 -12.19
CA VAL A 104 -10.44 2.27 -13.32
C VAL A 104 -9.69 0.97 -13.61
N ALA A 105 -8.35 1.03 -13.68
CA ALA A 105 -7.54 -0.16 -13.91
C ALA A 105 -7.76 -1.23 -12.82
N LEU A 106 -7.78 -0.85 -11.53
CA LEU A 106 -8.03 -1.79 -10.43
C LEU A 106 -9.44 -2.39 -10.47
N ARG A 107 -10.45 -1.62 -10.89
CA ARG A 107 -11.81 -2.15 -11.06
C ARG A 107 -11.87 -3.16 -12.20
N GLN A 108 -11.19 -2.90 -13.31
CA GLN A 108 -11.12 -3.83 -14.43
C GLN A 108 -10.41 -5.12 -14.02
N GLN A 109 -9.25 -5.02 -13.36
CA GLN A 109 -8.53 -6.18 -12.81
C GLN A 109 -9.38 -7.00 -11.84
N ARG A 110 -10.22 -6.36 -11.03
CA ARG A 110 -11.14 -7.06 -10.15
C ARG A 110 -12.14 -7.90 -10.93
N VAL A 111 -12.76 -7.35 -11.98
CA VAL A 111 -13.72 -8.09 -12.81
C VAL A 111 -13.06 -9.32 -13.44
N GLU A 112 -11.86 -9.14 -14.01
CA GLU A 112 -11.11 -10.25 -14.62
C GLU A 112 -10.73 -11.34 -13.60
N ILE A 113 -10.37 -10.96 -12.37
CA ILE A 113 -10.09 -11.90 -11.29
C ILE A 113 -11.37 -12.64 -10.87
N ASP A 114 -12.49 -11.92 -10.72
CA ASP A 114 -13.76 -12.51 -10.32
C ASP A 114 -14.24 -13.54 -11.39
N GLU A 115 -14.05 -13.25 -12.67
CA GLU A 115 -14.31 -14.21 -13.77
C GLU A 115 -13.39 -15.44 -13.71
N ALA A 116 -12.09 -15.23 -13.52
CA ALA A 116 -11.12 -16.33 -13.40
C ALA A 116 -11.40 -17.23 -12.18
N ILE A 117 -11.85 -16.65 -11.05
CA ILE A 117 -12.28 -17.41 -9.88
C ILE A 117 -13.49 -18.29 -10.22
N ALA A 118 -14.52 -17.73 -10.87
CA ALA A 118 -15.70 -18.50 -11.26
C ALA A 118 -15.38 -19.65 -12.22
N ASP A 119 -14.42 -19.46 -13.13
CA ASP A 119 -13.93 -20.51 -14.03
C ASP A 119 -13.24 -21.65 -13.26
N LEU A 120 -12.39 -21.29 -12.29
CA LEU A 120 -11.71 -22.27 -11.43
C LEU A 120 -12.68 -23.03 -10.54
N GLU A 121 -13.66 -22.35 -9.93
CA GLU A 121 -14.69 -22.99 -9.11
C GLU A 121 -15.48 -24.04 -9.90
N ARG A 122 -15.95 -23.67 -11.12
CA ARG A 122 -16.65 -24.62 -12.01
C ARG A 122 -15.78 -25.82 -12.37
N THR A 123 -14.49 -25.59 -12.61
CA THR A 123 -13.55 -26.66 -12.95
C THR A 123 -13.32 -27.59 -11.76
N CYS A 124 -13.18 -27.04 -10.55
CA CYS A 124 -13.10 -27.83 -9.31
C CYS A 124 -14.35 -28.68 -9.12
N ASP A 125 -15.55 -28.12 -9.28
CA ASP A 125 -16.81 -28.86 -9.13
C ASP A 125 -16.91 -30.05 -10.10
N ILE A 126 -16.50 -29.85 -11.36
CA ILE A 126 -16.48 -30.91 -12.37
C ILE A 126 -15.52 -32.03 -11.96
N VAL A 127 -14.28 -31.68 -11.57
CA VAL A 127 -13.26 -32.66 -11.16
C VAL A 127 -13.69 -33.42 -9.91
N ASP A 128 -14.26 -32.73 -8.93
CA ASP A 128 -14.77 -33.33 -7.69
C ASP A 128 -15.94 -34.28 -7.98
N GLY A 129 -16.81 -33.94 -8.93
CA GLY A 129 -17.87 -34.83 -9.43
C GLY A 129 -17.30 -36.11 -10.04
N MET A 130 -16.34 -35.99 -10.96
CA MET A 130 -15.68 -37.14 -11.60
C MET A 130 -14.97 -38.05 -10.59
N LEU A 131 -14.35 -37.47 -9.55
CA LEU A 131 -13.70 -38.23 -8.48
C LEU A 131 -14.71 -39.03 -7.65
N LYS A 132 -15.88 -38.46 -7.36
CA LYS A 132 -16.95 -39.17 -6.63
C LYS A 132 -17.51 -40.34 -7.43
N GLU A 133 -17.75 -40.15 -8.73
CA GLU A 133 -18.24 -41.21 -9.62
C GLU A 133 -17.22 -42.37 -9.71
N LYS A 134 -15.94 -42.07 -9.98
CA LYS A 134 -14.89 -43.10 -9.99
C LYS A 134 -14.72 -43.81 -8.65
N GLY A 135 -14.86 -43.10 -7.54
CA GLY A 135 -14.80 -43.70 -6.20
C GLY A 135 -15.97 -44.66 -5.94
N ALA A 136 -17.16 -44.33 -6.43
CA ALA A 136 -18.34 -45.20 -6.33
C ALA A 136 -18.20 -46.46 -7.19
N ASP A 137 -17.70 -46.33 -8.42
CA ASP A 137 -17.47 -47.46 -9.32
C ASP A 137 -16.45 -48.47 -8.76
N LEU A 138 -15.38 -47.96 -8.12
CA LEU A 138 -14.37 -48.79 -7.46
C LEU A 138 -14.94 -49.53 -6.24
N ALA A 139 -15.85 -48.91 -5.49
CA ALA A 139 -16.49 -49.52 -4.33
C ALA A 139 -17.57 -50.56 -4.71
N ALA A 140 -18.25 -50.38 -5.86
CA ALA A 140 -19.25 -51.32 -6.36
C ALA A 140 -18.64 -52.56 -7.04
N SER A 141 -17.37 -52.48 -7.44
CA SER A 141 -16.63 -53.56 -8.11
C SER A 141 -15.76 -54.41 -7.16
N ALA A 142 -15.79 -54.12 -5.85
CA ALA A 142 -15.03 -54.81 -4.80
C ALA A 142 -15.96 -55.60 -3.87
#